data_AF-A0A6P7GLR8-F1
#
_entry.id   AF-A0A6P7GLR8-F1
#
_cell.length_a   1.000
_cell.length_b   1.000
_cell.length_c   1.000
_cell.angle_alpha   90.00
_cell.angle_beta   90.00
_cell.angle_gamma   90.00
#
_symmetry.space_group_name_H-M   'P 1'
#
loop_
_entity.id
_entity.type
_entity.pdbx_description
1 polymer ?
#
loop_
_entity_poly.entity_id
_entity_poly.type
_entity_poly.pdbx_seq_one_letter_code
_entity_poly.pdbx_strand_id
1 'polypeptide(L)'
;MYTVSSCISNQKNPFENILINLSYASHGFIIIVFSVVVILSCDRVEKKANDLIRTCIYIQATTGDENAMALAKLAQDLQPKFSAAGFFEINQRILPTFFSNLSTYLIIILQFKFSSL
;
A
#
# COMPACT_ATOMS: atom_id res chain seq x y z
N MET A 1 9.19 21.95 30.35
CA MET A 1 9.62 20.55 30.17
C MET A 1 10.61 20.44 29.00
N TYR A 2 11.67 21.27 28.98
CA TYR A 2 12.67 21.30 27.89
C TYR A 2 14.12 21.22 28.42
N THR A 3 14.32 21.27 29.74
CA THR A 3 15.65 21.34 30.38
C THR A 3 16.27 19.98 30.69
N VAL A 4 15.52 18.87 30.58
CA VAL A 4 16.04 17.51 30.82
C VAL A 4 16.61 16.87 29.54
N SER A 5 16.17 17.28 28.34
CA SER A 5 16.69 16.74 27.07
C SER A 5 18.11 17.17 26.74
N SER A 6 18.57 18.34 27.23
CA SER A 6 19.92 18.84 26.94
C SER A 6 21.03 18.14 27.74
N CYS A 7 20.74 17.51 28.87
CA CYS A 7 21.74 16.78 29.66
C CYS A 7 21.96 15.32 29.19
N ILE A 8 20.97 14.70 28.54
CA ILE A 8 21.09 13.33 27.98
C ILE A 8 21.93 13.32 26.69
N SER A 9 22.10 14.47 26.03
CA SER A 9 22.92 14.60 24.83
C SER A 9 24.43 14.49 25.10
N ASN A 10 24.90 14.66 26.34
CA ASN A 10 26.34 14.79 26.62
C ASN A 10 26.99 13.54 27.26
N GLN A 11 26.21 12.49 27.53
CA GLN A 11 26.67 11.22 28.11
C GLN A 11 26.02 10.01 27.42
N LYS A 12 25.71 10.09 26.13
CA LYS A 12 25.20 8.94 25.37
C LYS A 12 26.32 8.33 24.55
N ASN A 13 26.82 7.19 25.01
CA ASN A 13 27.87 6.42 24.34
C ASN A 13 27.49 6.22 22.86
N PRO A 14 28.45 6.35 21.92
CA PRO A 14 28.17 6.20 20.48
C PRO A 14 27.49 4.87 20.16
N PHE A 15 27.73 3.84 20.98
CA PHE A 15 27.12 2.52 20.88
C PHE A 15 25.60 2.52 21.14
N GLU A 16 25.10 3.29 22.11
CA GLU A 16 23.65 3.33 22.40
C GLU A 16 22.86 4.03 21.29
N ASN A 17 23.43 5.06 20.67
CA ASN A 17 22.78 5.73 19.53
C ASN A 17 22.68 4.81 18.31
N ILE A 18 23.69 3.96 18.09
CA ILE A 18 23.68 2.94 17.03
C ILE A 18 22.55 1.93 17.27
N LEU A 19 22.43 1.41 18.51
CA LEU A 19 21.37 0.46 18.86
C LEU A 19 19.96 1.04 18.69
N ILE A 20 19.78 2.30 19.09
CA ILE A 20 18.51 3.01 18.95
C ILE A 20 18.15 3.19 17.47
N ASN A 21 19.08 3.64 16.63
CA ASN A 21 18.84 3.80 15.19
C ASN A 21 18.52 2.46 14.50
N LEU A 22 19.19 1.37 14.92
CA LEU A 22 18.91 0.03 14.39
C LEU A 22 17.48 -0.42 14.74
N SER A 23 17.04 -0.13 15.97
CA SER A 23 15.67 -0.42 16.43
C SER A 23 14.63 0.41 15.67
N TYR A 24 14.87 1.70 15.45
CA TYR A 24 13.96 2.53 14.65
C TYR A 24 13.87 2.07 13.18
N ALA A 25 15.01 1.70 12.58
CA ALA A 25 15.06 1.20 11.21
C ALA A 25 14.29 -0.12 11.07
N SER A 26 14.43 -1.05 12.04
CA SER A 26 13.73 -2.33 12.00
C SER A 26 12.21 -2.16 12.14
N HIS A 27 11.75 -1.29 13.04
CA HIS A 27 10.32 -0.97 13.16
C HIS A 27 9.75 -0.35 11.89
N GLY A 28 10.48 0.59 11.27
CA GLY A 28 10.08 1.20 10.00
C GLY A 28 9.93 0.17 8.88
N PHE A 29 10.89 -0.76 8.78
CA PHE A 29 10.85 -1.82 7.77
C PHE A 29 9.63 -2.74 7.95
N ILE A 30 9.32 -3.14 9.19
CA ILE A 30 8.16 -4.01 9.48
C ILE A 30 6.85 -3.34 9.06
N ILE A 31 6.68 -2.05 9.36
CA ILE A 31 5.46 -1.30 9.02
C ILE A 31 5.28 -1.23 7.49
N ILE A 32 6.36 -0.99 6.74
CA ILE A 32 6.32 -0.94 5.28
C ILE A 32 5.92 -2.30 4.71
N VAL A 33 6.54 -3.39 5.18
CA VAL A 33 6.21 -4.76 4.73
C VAL A 33 4.75 -5.08 5.03
N PHE A 34 4.27 -4.79 6.24
CA PHE A 34 2.88 -5.03 6.62
C PHE A 34 1.90 -4.26 5.71
N SER A 35 2.20 -3.00 5.42
CA SER A 35 1.40 -2.18 4.52
C SER A 35 1.31 -2.77 3.11
N VAL A 36 2.44 -3.25 2.57
CA VAL A 36 2.47 -3.91 1.25
C VAL A 36 1.63 -5.20 1.26
N VAL A 37 1.71 -5.99 2.33
CA VAL A 37 0.92 -7.24 2.47
C VAL A 37 -0.58 -6.94 2.50
N VAL A 38 -1.01 -5.89 3.21
CA VAL A 38 -2.42 -5.47 3.23
C VAL A 38 -2.87 -5.06 1.82
N ILE A 39 -2.09 -4.24 1.12
CA ILE A 39 -2.40 -3.79 -0.26
C ILE A 39 -2.54 -4.98 -1.20
N LEU A 40 -1.61 -5.93 -1.15
CA LEU A 40 -1.66 -7.14 -1.99
C LEU A 40 -2.84 -8.05 -1.64
N SER A 41 -3.20 -8.13 -0.36
CA SER A 41 -4.37 -8.89 0.10
C SER A 41 -5.67 -8.28 -0.44
N CYS A 42 -5.81 -6.95 -0.35
CA CYS A 42 -6.96 -6.23 -0.91
C CYS A 42 -7.12 -6.48 -2.41
N ASP A 43 -6.03 -6.38 -3.17
CA ASP A 43 -6.01 -6.61 -4.63
C ASP A 43 -6.40 -8.06 -4.99
N ARG A 44 -5.96 -9.05 -4.20
CA ARG A 44 -6.37 -10.46 -4.38
C ARG A 44 -7.86 -10.67 -4.10
N VAL A 45 -8.40 -10.04 -3.08
CA VAL A 45 -9.83 -10.13 -2.74
C VAL A 45 -10.67 -9.53 -3.86
N GLU A 46 -10.28 -8.36 -4.37
CA GLU A 46 -10.97 -7.71 -5.49
C GLU A 46 -10.95 -8.55 -6.77
N LYS A 47 -9.79 -9.15 -7.12
CA LYS A 47 -9.68 -10.07 -8.25
C LYS A 47 -10.56 -11.31 -8.09
N LYS A 48 -10.57 -11.92 -6.91
CA LYS A 48 -11.42 -13.10 -6.63
C LYS A 48 -12.91 -12.77 -6.68
N ALA A 49 -13.31 -11.60 -6.20
CA ALA A 49 -14.69 -11.12 -6.33
C ALA A 49 -15.07 -10.93 -7.82
N ASN A 50 -14.19 -10.34 -8.63
CA ASN A 50 -14.41 -10.18 -10.07
C ASN A 50 -14.55 -11.51 -10.82
N ASP A 51 -13.71 -12.50 -10.50
CA ASP A 51 -13.80 -13.84 -11.10
C ASP A 51 -15.10 -14.56 -10.72
N LEU A 52 -15.55 -14.40 -9.47
CA LEU A 52 -16.84 -14.92 -9.01
C LEU A 52 -18.01 -14.31 -9.79
N ILE A 53 -18.02 -12.98 -9.93
CA ILE A 53 -19.05 -12.25 -10.70
C ILE A 53 -19.08 -12.74 -12.15
N ARG A 54 -17.92 -12.87 -12.81
CA ARG A 54 -17.83 -13.39 -14.20
C ARG A 54 -18.37 -14.80 -14.32
N THR A 55 -18.02 -15.67 -13.38
CA THR A 55 -18.49 -17.07 -13.38
C THR A 55 -20.01 -17.13 -13.22
N CYS A 56 -20.57 -16.27 -12.35
CA CYS A 56 -22.01 -16.19 -12.13
C CYS A 56 -22.76 -15.70 -13.38
N ILE A 57 -22.23 -14.68 -14.07
CA ILE A 57 -22.78 -14.18 -15.34
C ILE A 57 -22.70 -15.26 -16.43
N TYR A 58 -21.59 -15.99 -16.51
CA TYR A 58 -21.42 -17.07 -17.48
C TYR A 58 -22.42 -18.21 -17.27
N ILE A 59 -22.60 -18.64 -16.02
CA ILE A 59 -23.58 -19.69 -15.65
C ILE A 59 -25.00 -19.20 -15.97
N GLN A 60 -25.33 -17.95 -15.64
CA GLN A 60 -26.61 -17.36 -15.98
C GLN A 60 -26.88 -17.38 -17.49
N ALA A 61 -25.91 -16.98 -18.31
CA ALA A 61 -26.03 -16.97 -19.76
C ALA A 61 -26.22 -18.38 -20.35
N THR A 62 -25.72 -19.41 -19.66
CA THR A 62 -25.76 -20.81 -20.10
C THR A 62 -27.02 -21.55 -19.61
N THR A 63 -27.48 -21.25 -18.40
CA THR A 63 -28.59 -21.98 -17.74
C THR A 63 -29.94 -21.24 -17.84
N GLY A 64 -29.93 -19.92 -18.07
CA GLY A 64 -31.16 -19.10 -18.17
C GLY A 64 -31.91 -18.92 -16.84
N ASP A 65 -31.31 -19.32 -15.72
CA ASP A 65 -31.93 -19.29 -14.39
C ASP A 65 -31.95 -17.88 -13.80
N GLU A 66 -33.14 -17.43 -13.39
CA GLU A 66 -33.40 -16.11 -12.80
C GLU A 66 -32.64 -15.92 -11.48
N ASN A 67 -32.40 -17.01 -10.73
CA ASN A 67 -31.66 -16.97 -9.47
C ASN A 67 -30.18 -16.64 -9.67
N ALA A 68 -29.60 -17.08 -10.80
CA ALA A 68 -28.22 -16.74 -11.17
C ALA A 68 -28.09 -15.25 -11.55
N MET A 69 -29.14 -14.64 -12.10
CA MET A 69 -29.20 -13.20 -12.36
C MET A 69 -29.16 -12.39 -11.06
N ALA A 70 -29.97 -12.78 -10.08
CA ALA A 70 -30.02 -12.11 -8.77
C ALA A 70 -28.68 -12.21 -8.04
N LEU A 71 -28.03 -13.38 -8.09
CA LEU A 71 -26.72 -13.60 -7.48
C LEU A 71 -25.62 -12.78 -8.18
N ALA A 72 -25.64 -12.70 -9.51
CA ALA A 72 -24.69 -11.89 -10.28
C ALA A 72 -24.84 -10.39 -10.00
N LYS A 73 -26.08 -9.90 -9.89
CA LYS A 73 -26.39 -8.51 -9.53
C LYS A 73 -25.94 -8.19 -8.12
N LEU A 74 -26.24 -9.08 -7.17
CA LEU A 74 -25.82 -8.93 -5.77
C LEU A 74 -24.29 -8.93 -5.65
N ALA A 75 -23.61 -9.82 -6.36
CA ALA A 75 -22.16 -9.88 -6.37
C ALA A 75 -21.50 -8.63 -7.01
N GLN A 76 -22.13 -8.03 -8.03
CA GLN A 76 -21.69 -6.73 -8.57
C GLN A 76 -21.85 -5.60 -7.56
N ASP A 77 -22.98 -5.52 -6.86
CA ASP A 77 -23.21 -4.49 -5.85
C ASP A 77 -22.30 -4.63 -4.63
N LEU A 78 -21.98 -5.86 -4.23
CA LEU A 78 -21.09 -6.14 -3.11
C LEU A 78 -19.60 -6.07 -3.47
N GLN A 79 -19.24 -5.77 -4.72
CA GLN A 79 -17.85 -5.75 -5.14
C GLN A 79 -17.03 -4.80 -4.26
N PRO A 80 -16.08 -5.31 -3.45
CA PRO A 80 -15.31 -4.47 -2.57
C PRO A 80 -14.28 -3.70 -3.40
N LYS A 81 -14.56 -2.42 -3.65
CA LYS A 81 -13.57 -1.49 -4.21
C LYS A 81 -12.78 -0.89 -3.06
N PHE A 82 -11.54 -1.32 -2.92
CA PHE A 82 -10.65 -0.75 -1.92
C PHE A 82 -10.04 0.54 -2.48
N SER A 83 -10.43 1.68 -1.93
CA SER A 83 -9.90 2.99 -2.32
C SER A 83 -9.41 3.76 -1.09
N ALA A 84 -8.20 4.32 -1.17
CA ALA A 84 -7.67 5.22 -0.16
C ALA A 84 -8.26 6.61 -0.36
N ALA A 85 -9.17 6.99 0.55
CA ALA A 85 -9.88 8.28 0.57
C ALA A 85 -10.66 8.63 -0.73
N GLY A 86 -10.92 7.66 -1.61
CA GLY A 86 -11.58 7.90 -2.90
C GLY A 86 -10.66 8.46 -3.99
N PHE A 87 -9.41 8.81 -3.66
CA PHE A 87 -8.44 9.39 -4.60
C PHE A 87 -7.56 8.35 -5.28
N PHE A 88 -7.33 7.22 -4.59
CA PHE A 88 -6.40 6.20 -5.04
C PHE A 88 -7.03 4.83 -4.89
N GLU A 89 -7.34 4.17 -6.01
CA GLU A 89 -7.68 2.75 -5.97
C GLU A 89 -6.47 1.95 -5.45
N ILE A 90 -6.68 1.15 -4.41
CA ILE A 90 -5.67 0.27 -3.81
C ILE A 90 -5.52 -0.95 -4.73
N ASN A 91 -4.92 -0.72 -5.89
CA ASN A 91 -4.58 -1.74 -6.87
C ASN A 91 -3.09 -2.08 -6.73
N GLN A 92 -2.70 -3.33 -7.00
CA GLN A 92 -1.29 -3.77 -7.04
C GLN A 92 -0.39 -2.84 -7.87
N ARG A 93 -0.94 -2.11 -8.86
CA ARG A 93 -0.22 -1.14 -9.70
C ARG A 93 0.19 0.16 -8.96
N ILE A 94 -0.42 0.52 -7.83
CA ILE A 94 -0.13 1.80 -7.17
C ILE A 94 1.26 1.86 -6.56
N LEU A 95 1.73 0.75 -5.99
CA LEU A 95 3.06 0.62 -5.40
C LEU A 95 4.17 0.91 -6.43
N PRO A 96 4.26 0.20 -7.57
CA PRO A 96 5.30 0.47 -8.55
C PRO A 96 5.18 1.87 -9.17
N THR A 97 3.96 2.39 -9.40
CA THR A 97 3.77 3.76 -9.90
C THR A 97 4.29 4.80 -8.91
N PHE A 98 4.02 4.62 -7.62
CA PHE A 98 4.54 5.51 -6.57
C PHE A 98 6.07 5.49 -6.50
N PHE A 99 6.68 4.30 -6.50
CA PHE A 99 8.14 4.16 -6.51
C PHE A 99 8.77 4.76 -7.77
N SER A 100 8.14 4.57 -8.93
CA SER A 100 8.57 5.17 -10.19
C SER A 100 8.59 6.69 -10.09
N ASN A 101 7.47 7.30 -9.67
CA ASN A 101 7.36 8.75 -9.53
C ASN A 101 8.36 9.30 -8.51
N LEU A 102 8.49 8.66 -7.36
CA LEU A 102 9.47 9.04 -6.34
C LEU A 102 10.90 9.01 -6.89
N SER A 103 11.26 7.93 -7.61
CA SER A 103 12.57 7.80 -8.24
C SER A 103 12.82 8.90 -9.26
N THR A 104 11.84 9.21 -10.11
CA THR A 104 11.92 10.31 -11.07
C THR A 104 12.18 11.64 -10.38
N TYR A 105 11.44 11.98 -9.32
CA TYR A 105 11.66 13.22 -8.57
C TYR A 105 13.04 13.27 -7.90
N LEU A 106 13.49 12.17 -7.32
CA LEU A 106 14.84 12.10 -6.72
C LEU A 106 15.92 12.34 -7.77
N ILE A 107 15.81 11.71 -8.95
CA ILE A 107 16.74 11.91 -10.07
C ILE A 107 16.74 13.37 -10.54
N ILE A 108 15.58 14.01 -10.65
CA ILE A 108 15.47 15.42 -11.02
C ILE A 108 16.17 16.31 -9.98
N ILE A 109 15.88 16.12 -8.69
CA ILE A 109 16.50 16.89 -7.60
C ILE A 109 18.01 16.71 -7.61
N LEU A 110 18.49 15.48 -7.82
CA LEU A 110 19.90 15.17 -7.86
C LEU A 110 20.60 15.87 -9.04
N GLN A 111 19.99 15.86 -10.22
CA GLN A 111 20.50 16.59 -11.39
C GLN A 111 20.57 18.09 -11.14
N PHE A 112 19.56 18.70 -10.51
CA PHE A 112 19.60 20.13 -10.15
C PHE A 112 20.70 20.45 -9.13
N LYS A 113 20.95 19.55 -8.16
CA LYS A 113 22.04 19.73 -7.20
C LYS A 113 23.42 19.64 -7.86
N PHE A 114 23.60 18.76 -8.84
CA PHE A 114 24.87 18.65 -9.55
C PHE A 114 25.08 19.74 -10.60
N SER A 115 24.03 20.28 -11.21
CA SER A 115 24.13 21.40 -12.17
C SER A 115 24.36 22.78 -11.52
N SER A 116 24.13 22.92 -10.21
CA SER A 116 24.32 24.17 -9.47
C SER A 116 25.69 24.29 -8.79
N LEU A 117 26.61 23.36 -9.09
CA LEU A 117 27.98 23.27 -8.56
C LEU A 117 28.96 23.42 -9.71
#